data_AF-A0A2T0KJ23-F1
#
_entry.id   AF-A0A2T0KJ23-F1
#
_cell.length_a   1.000
_cell.length_b   1.000
_cell.length_c   1.000
_cell.angle_alpha   90.00
_cell.angle_beta   90.00
_cell.angle_gamma   90.00
#
_symmetry.space_group_name_H-M   'P 1'
#
loop_
_entity.id
_entity.type
_entity.pdbx_description
1 polymer ?
#
loop_
_entity_poly.entity_id
_entity_poly.type
_entity_poly.pdbx_seq_one_letter_code
_entity_poly.pdbx_strand_id
1 'polypeptide(L)'
;MTDALAPTELGRLLEAAREKAGISGRQAAARSGFSATRWRQIVNGEGGRPPAPTVVAAALGVGIEPGSALEAAGLPSDPATINAIIAELAKARDKNRTTRSVTGLAEEIERIRALPLPAQERLRVAQGVISLYEDLAREEQAAEPVD
;
A
#
# COMPACT_ATOMS: atom_id res chain seq x y z
N MET A 1 31.27 14.54 -2.52
CA MET A 1 31.37 13.09 -2.32
C MET A 1 30.22 12.70 -1.40
N THR A 2 29.15 12.13 -1.95
CA THR A 2 28.01 11.66 -1.17
C THR A 2 28.42 10.41 -0.42
N ASP A 3 28.60 10.54 0.88
CA ASP A 3 28.84 9.44 1.81
C ASP A 3 27.69 8.44 1.65
N ALA A 4 27.97 7.23 1.17
CA ALA A 4 27.01 6.15 1.17
C ALA A 4 26.82 5.73 2.63
N LEU A 5 25.84 6.35 3.30
CA LEU A 5 25.47 6.02 4.67
C LEU A 5 25.18 4.51 4.74
N ALA A 6 25.90 3.82 5.61
CA ALA A 6 25.66 2.40 5.87
C ALA A 6 24.17 2.17 6.21
N PRO A 7 23.58 1.02 5.81
CA PRO A 7 22.19 0.74 6.11
C PRO A 7 21.96 0.87 7.61
N THR A 8 20.96 1.70 7.95
CA THR A 8 20.51 1.95 9.31
C THR A 8 20.10 0.63 9.98
N GLU A 9 20.03 0.61 11.31
CA GLU A 9 19.56 -0.59 12.03
C GLU A 9 18.17 -1.03 11.55
N LEU A 10 17.27 -0.06 11.33
CA LEU A 10 16.00 -0.28 10.65
C LEU A 10 16.18 -0.94 9.27
N GLY A 11 17.08 -0.42 8.45
CA GLY A 11 17.35 -0.93 7.11
C GLY A 11 17.79 -2.39 7.10
N ARG A 12 18.74 -2.74 7.97
CA ARG A 12 19.21 -4.13 8.12
C ARG A 12 18.09 -5.06 8.60
N LEU A 13 17.29 -4.61 9.57
CA LEU A 13 16.16 -5.37 10.08
C LEU A 13 15.14 -5.66 8.97
N LEU A 14 14.79 -4.64 8.16
CA LEU A 14 13.86 -4.78 7.04
C LEU A 14 14.40 -5.69 5.94
N GLU A 15 15.70 -5.62 5.62
CA GLU A 15 16.30 -6.54 4.63
C GLU A 15 16.36 -7.97 5.13
N ALA A 16 16.79 -8.21 6.37
CA ALA A 16 16.82 -9.55 6.95
C ALA A 16 15.40 -10.17 6.99
N ALA A 17 14.39 -9.37 7.36
CA ALA A 17 13.00 -9.79 7.34
C ALA A 17 12.51 -10.13 5.93
N ARG A 18 12.81 -9.28 4.95
CA ARG A 18 12.47 -9.49 3.54
C ARG A 18 13.09 -10.78 3.01
N GLU A 19 14.36 -11.03 3.30
CA GLU A 19 15.08 -12.23 2.89
C GLU A 19 14.52 -13.48 3.54
N LYS A 20 14.24 -13.43 4.86
CA LYS A 20 13.57 -14.50 5.59
C LYS A 20 12.18 -14.81 5.01
N ALA A 21 11.45 -13.79 4.56
CA ALA A 21 10.16 -13.94 3.91
C ALA A 21 10.26 -14.43 2.45
N GLY A 22 11.47 -14.52 1.88
CA GLY A 22 11.69 -14.98 0.51
C GLY A 22 11.11 -14.05 -0.56
N ILE A 23 10.91 -12.75 -0.25
CA ILE A 23 10.30 -11.79 -1.17
C ILE A 23 11.32 -10.82 -1.76
N SER A 24 11.10 -10.40 -3.01
CA SER A 24 11.91 -9.37 -3.65
C SER A 24 11.70 -7.99 -3.01
N GLY A 25 12.67 -7.08 -3.18
CA GLY A 25 12.51 -5.68 -2.75
C GLY A 25 11.29 -4.98 -3.38
N ARG A 26 10.95 -5.33 -4.63
CA ARG A 26 9.75 -4.82 -5.31
C ARG A 26 8.46 -5.32 -4.64
N GLN A 27 8.42 -6.59 -4.25
CA GLN A 27 7.28 -7.14 -3.52
C GLN A 27 7.14 -6.54 -2.12
N ALA A 28 8.26 -6.37 -1.40
CA ALA A 28 8.26 -5.70 -0.10
C ALA A 28 7.74 -4.25 -0.20
N ALA A 29 8.22 -3.50 -1.21
CA ALA A 29 7.73 -2.16 -1.49
C ALA A 29 6.22 -2.15 -1.77
N ALA A 30 5.74 -3.05 -2.64
CA ALA A 30 4.32 -3.14 -2.98
C ALA A 30 3.44 -3.49 -1.76
N ARG A 31 3.88 -4.45 -0.93
CA ARG A 31 3.16 -4.84 0.30
C ARG A 31 3.12 -3.72 1.33
N SER A 32 4.14 -2.87 1.35
CA SER A 32 4.22 -1.70 2.23
C SER A 32 3.52 -0.45 1.68
N GLY A 33 2.96 -0.51 0.47
CA GLY A 33 2.34 0.64 -0.19
C GLY A 33 3.33 1.68 -0.73
N PHE A 34 4.59 1.29 -0.96
CA PHE A 34 5.66 2.17 -1.43
C PHE A 34 6.09 1.90 -2.87
N SER A 35 6.70 2.91 -3.50
CA SER A 35 7.48 2.71 -4.70
C SER A 35 8.79 1.96 -4.39
N ALA A 36 9.35 1.26 -5.37
CA ALA A 36 10.64 0.56 -5.21
C ALA A 36 11.78 1.51 -4.83
N THR A 37 11.77 2.74 -5.37
CA THR A 37 12.74 3.79 -5.00
C THR A 37 12.58 4.20 -3.54
N ARG A 38 11.35 4.44 -3.07
CA ARG A 38 11.11 4.83 -1.69
C ARG A 38 11.50 3.73 -0.71
N TRP A 39 11.21 2.48 -1.05
CA TRP A 39 11.67 1.31 -0.29
C TRP A 39 13.19 1.29 -0.15
N ARG A 40 13.92 1.46 -1.26
CA ARG A 40 15.39 1.51 -1.25
C ARG A 40 15.91 2.64 -0.37
N GLN A 41 15.31 3.83 -0.44
CA GLN A 41 15.70 4.95 0.42
C GLN A 41 15.55 4.62 1.89
N ILE A 42 14.43 4.00 2.29
CA ILE A 42 14.19 3.59 3.68
C ILE A 42 15.23 2.58 4.15
N VAL A 43 15.51 1.56 3.33
CA VAL A 43 16.49 0.51 3.64
C VAL A 43 17.90 1.09 3.76
N ASN A 44 18.29 1.96 2.84
CA ASN A 44 19.62 2.57 2.83
C ASN A 44 19.76 3.73 3.84
N GLY A 45 18.67 4.15 4.49
CA GLY A 45 18.67 5.35 5.34
C GLY A 45 18.81 6.67 4.58
N GLU A 46 18.56 6.67 3.28
CA GLU A 46 18.61 7.86 2.44
C GLU A 46 17.45 8.79 2.77
N GLY A 47 17.75 10.08 2.98
CA GLY A 47 16.75 11.09 3.35
C GLY A 47 16.45 11.17 4.85
N GLY A 48 17.23 10.50 5.69
CA GLY A 48 17.15 10.59 7.15
C GLY A 48 16.13 9.64 7.79
N ARG A 49 15.88 9.83 9.09
CA ARG A 49 14.98 8.97 9.87
C ARG A 49 13.54 9.04 9.32
N PRO A 50 12.96 7.91 8.86
CA PRO A 50 11.59 7.89 8.37
C PRO A 50 10.58 8.19 9.49
N PRO A 51 9.41 8.76 9.17
CA PRO A 51 8.37 8.98 10.16
C PRO A 51 7.71 7.65 10.58
N ALA A 52 7.16 7.60 11.80
CA ALA A 52 6.62 6.37 12.40
C ALA A 52 5.61 5.61 11.52
N PRO A 53 4.64 6.25 10.84
CA PRO A 53 3.73 5.53 9.93
C PRO A 53 4.43 4.83 8.77
N THR A 54 5.53 5.40 8.28
CA THR A 54 6.35 4.78 7.22
C THR A 54 7.07 3.54 7.74
N VAL A 55 7.60 3.60 8.97
CA VAL A 55 8.27 2.47 9.63
C VAL A 55 7.28 1.33 9.90
N VAL A 56 6.10 1.66 10.44
CA VAL A 56 5.03 0.67 10.67
C VAL A 56 4.57 0.02 9.36
N ALA A 57 4.33 0.80 8.31
CA ALA A 57 3.94 0.24 7.01
C ALA A 57 5.03 -0.65 6.40
N ALA A 58 6.31 -0.28 6.51
CA ALA A 58 7.43 -1.11 6.06
C ALA A 58 7.51 -2.43 6.83
N ALA A 59 7.37 -2.37 8.16
CA ALA A 59 7.38 -3.53 9.05
C ALA A 59 6.27 -4.53 8.71
N LEU A 60 5.04 -4.03 8.58
CA LEU A 60 3.89 -4.85 8.17
C LEU A 60 4.09 -5.46 6.78
N GLY A 61 4.68 -4.72 5.84
CA GLY A 61 4.92 -5.19 4.47
C GLY A 61 5.90 -6.37 4.35
N VAL A 62 6.82 -6.52 5.31
CA VAL A 62 7.77 -7.65 5.41
C VAL A 62 7.43 -8.64 6.53
N GLY A 63 6.35 -8.40 7.27
CA GLY A 63 5.84 -9.32 8.28
C GLY A 63 6.63 -9.34 9.59
N ILE A 64 7.17 -8.19 10.01
CA ILE A 64 7.77 -8.04 11.35
C ILE A 64 6.88 -7.21 12.27
N GLU A 65 7.10 -7.39 13.56
CA GLU A 65 6.41 -6.66 14.62
C GLU A 65 6.76 -5.15 14.54
N PRO A 66 5.75 -4.24 14.48
CA PRO A 66 6.01 -2.81 14.27
C PRO A 66 6.82 -2.13 15.38
N GLY A 67 6.69 -2.56 16.64
CA GLY A 67 7.45 -2.02 17.77
C GLY A 67 8.96 -2.21 17.57
N SER A 68 9.39 -3.40 17.18
CA SER A 68 10.78 -3.74 16.89
C SER A 68 11.38 -2.85 15.79
N ALA A 69 10.58 -2.55 14.76
CA ALA A 69 10.99 -1.65 13.68
C ALA A 69 11.06 -0.19 14.15
N LEU A 70 10.13 0.26 14.98
CA LEU A 70 10.14 1.61 15.56
C LEU A 70 11.32 1.81 16.51
N GLU A 71 11.65 0.80 17.32
CA GLU A 71 12.85 0.80 18.18
C GLU A 71 14.14 0.89 17.36
N ALA A 72 14.26 0.09 16.30
CA ALA A 72 15.38 0.15 15.36
C ALA A 72 15.50 1.50 14.65
N ALA A 73 14.38 2.25 14.55
CA ALA A 73 14.35 3.62 14.03
C ALA A 73 14.56 4.70 15.11
N GLY A 74 14.63 4.34 16.39
CA GLY A 74 14.69 5.27 17.52
C GLY A 74 13.40 6.10 17.67
N LEU A 75 12.24 5.47 17.47
CA LEU A 75 10.91 6.08 17.58
C LEU A 75 10.12 5.45 18.73
N PRO A 76 9.09 6.15 19.27
CA PRO A 76 8.22 5.58 20.29
C PRO A 76 7.54 4.29 19.80
N SER A 77 7.66 3.22 20.58
CA SER A 77 7.13 1.87 20.30
C SER A 77 6.04 1.45 21.28
N ASP A 78 5.40 2.40 21.98
CA ASP A 78 4.33 2.04 22.90
C ASP A 78 3.11 1.47 22.14
N PRO A 79 2.43 0.45 22.71
CA PRO A 79 1.33 -0.23 22.00
C PRO A 79 0.17 0.69 21.59
N ALA A 80 -0.12 1.74 22.36
CA ALA A 80 -1.21 2.66 22.06
C ALA A 80 -0.91 3.49 20.81
N THR A 81 0.32 4.01 20.70
CA THR A 81 0.80 4.71 19.50
C THR A 81 0.81 3.80 18.29
N ILE A 82 1.31 2.56 18.43
CA ILE A 82 1.34 1.59 17.32
C ILE A 82 -0.07 1.30 16.81
N ASN A 83 -1.00 0.99 17.72
CA ASN A 83 -2.39 0.69 17.35
C ASN A 83 -3.08 1.89 16.67
N ALA A 84 -2.82 3.11 17.15
CA ALA A 84 -3.33 4.32 16.50
C ALA A 84 -2.79 4.49 15.07
N ILE A 85 -1.49 4.26 14.87
CA ILE A 85 -0.87 4.33 13.53
C ILE A 85 -1.46 3.26 12.61
N ILE A 86 -1.60 2.02 13.08
CA ILE A 86 -2.19 0.92 12.30
C ILE A 86 -3.63 1.26 11.89
N ALA A 87 -4.44 1.77 12.81
CA ALA A 87 -5.81 2.18 12.52
C ALA A 87 -5.89 3.29 11.46
N GLU A 88 -5.00 4.30 11.53
CA GLU A 88 -4.95 5.37 10.53
C GLU A 88 -4.47 4.86 9.16
N LEU A 89 -3.49 3.94 9.12
CA LEU A 89 -3.04 3.30 7.88
C LEU A 89 -4.16 2.48 7.22
N ALA A 90 -4.96 1.76 8.02
CA ALA A 90 -6.12 1.01 7.54
C ALA A 90 -7.15 1.94 6.90
N LYS A 91 -7.57 3.01 7.61
CA LYS A 91 -8.49 4.02 7.07
C LYS A 91 -7.97 4.66 5.78
N ALA A 92 -6.68 4.98 5.72
CA ALA A 92 -6.07 5.57 4.52
C ALA A 92 -6.09 4.60 3.32
N ARG A 93 -5.87 3.30 3.58
CA ARG A 93 -5.96 2.26 2.56
C ARG A 93 -7.39 2.11 2.04
N ASP A 94 -8.37 2.06 2.93
CA ASP A 94 -9.78 1.92 2.56
C ASP A 94 -10.25 3.13 1.75
N LYS A 95 -9.89 4.34 2.19
CA LYS A 95 -10.16 5.56 1.41
C LYS A 95 -9.56 5.48 0.01
N ASN A 96 -8.30 5.05 -0.13
CA ASN A 96 -7.63 4.95 -1.43
C ASN A 96 -8.28 3.88 -2.33
N ARG A 97 -8.72 2.76 -1.74
CA ARG A 97 -9.51 1.73 -2.43
C ARG A 97 -10.83 2.30 -2.96
N THR A 98 -11.59 2.97 -2.11
CA THR A 98 -12.87 3.60 -2.47
C THR A 98 -12.68 4.66 -3.55
N THR A 99 -11.66 5.52 -3.44
CA THR A 99 -11.36 6.52 -4.47
C THR A 99 -10.98 5.87 -5.80
N ARG A 100 -10.11 4.85 -5.82
CA ARG A 100 -9.77 4.14 -7.07
C ARG A 100 -10.98 3.44 -7.70
N SER A 101 -11.87 2.88 -6.89
CA SER A 101 -13.10 2.25 -7.39
C SER A 101 -14.02 3.29 -8.05
N VAL A 102 -14.30 4.40 -7.38
CA VAL A 102 -15.24 5.43 -7.87
C VAL A 102 -14.65 6.21 -9.06
N THR A 103 -13.39 6.66 -8.96
CA THR A 103 -12.73 7.41 -10.03
C THR A 103 -12.43 6.51 -11.24
N GLY A 104 -12.04 5.26 -11.00
CA GLY A 104 -11.80 4.28 -12.06
C GLY A 104 -13.05 4.01 -12.91
N LEU A 105 -14.22 3.84 -12.29
CA LEU A 105 -15.47 3.62 -13.01
C LEU A 105 -15.87 4.84 -13.85
N ALA A 106 -15.81 6.05 -13.29
CA ALA A 106 -16.17 7.27 -14.01
C ALA A 106 -15.23 7.54 -15.20
N GLU A 107 -13.92 7.36 -15.03
CA GLU A 107 -12.93 7.51 -16.11
C GLU A 107 -13.07 6.42 -17.18
N GLU A 108 -13.42 5.20 -16.79
CA GLU A 108 -13.67 4.09 -17.73
C GLU A 108 -14.93 4.38 -18.56
N ILE A 109 -16.00 4.89 -17.94
CA ILE A 109 -17.21 5.32 -18.64
C ILE A 109 -16.89 6.42 -19.65
N GLU A 110 -16.11 7.44 -19.27
CA GLU A 110 -15.71 8.50 -20.20
C GLU A 110 -14.82 7.97 -21.34
N ARG A 111 -13.91 7.03 -21.07
CA ARG A 111 -13.13 6.34 -22.12
C ARG A 111 -14.04 5.58 -23.08
N ILE A 112 -15.04 4.87 -22.58
CA ILE A 112 -16.01 4.14 -23.41
C ILE A 112 -16.80 5.12 -24.27
N ARG A 113 -17.21 6.28 -23.73
CA ARG A 113 -17.91 7.34 -24.48
C ARG A 113 -17.06 7.90 -25.62
N ALA A 114 -15.73 7.95 -25.44
CA ALA A 114 -14.78 8.41 -26.45
C ALA A 114 -14.43 7.37 -27.52
N LEU A 115 -14.85 6.10 -27.38
CA LEU A 115 -14.55 5.06 -28.37
C LEU A 115 -15.25 5.35 -29.72
N PRO A 116 -14.59 5.04 -30.86
CA PRO A 116 -15.16 5.16 -32.20
C PRO A 116 -16.11 3.98 -32.49
N LEU A 117 -17.06 3.74 -31.59
CA LEU A 117 -18.07 2.69 -31.67
C LEU A 117 -19.47 3.31 -31.76
N PRO A 118 -20.46 2.62 -32.35
CA PRO A 118 -21.86 3.03 -32.32
C PRO A 118 -22.36 3.26 -30.89
N ALA A 119 -23.28 4.21 -30.70
CA ALA A 119 -23.77 4.59 -29.37
C ALA A 119 -24.38 3.41 -28.57
N GLN A 120 -25.09 2.51 -29.25
CA GLN A 120 -25.67 1.31 -28.62
C GLN A 120 -24.58 0.35 -28.10
N GLU A 121 -23.48 0.23 -28.82
CA GLU A 121 -22.39 -0.67 -28.45
C GLU A 121 -21.58 -0.09 -27.28
N ARG A 122 -21.35 1.23 -27.28
CA ARG A 122 -20.78 1.93 -26.11
C ARG A 122 -21.64 1.78 -24.87
N LEU A 123 -22.97 1.91 -25.00
CA LEU A 123 -23.88 1.71 -23.87
C LEU A 123 -23.79 0.28 -23.33
N ARG A 124 -23.73 -0.72 -24.21
CA ARG A 124 -23.60 -2.14 -23.82
C ARG A 124 -22.29 -2.40 -23.06
N VAL A 125 -21.18 -1.83 -23.54
CA VAL A 125 -19.88 -1.94 -22.87
C VAL A 125 -19.90 -1.23 -21.50
N ALA A 126 -20.46 -0.01 -21.42
CA ALA A 126 -20.58 0.71 -20.16
C ALA A 126 -21.44 -0.03 -19.13
N GLN A 127 -22.57 -0.60 -19.55
CA GLN A 127 -23.41 -1.44 -18.68
C GLN A 127 -22.67 -2.68 -18.19
N GLY A 128 -21.90 -3.34 -19.05
CA GLY A 128 -21.05 -4.47 -18.65
C GLY A 128 -20.01 -4.09 -17.60
N VAL A 129 -19.34 -2.95 -17.77
CA VAL A 129 -18.38 -2.43 -16.78
C VAL A 129 -19.06 -2.10 -15.46
N ILE A 130 -20.23 -1.46 -15.49
CA ILE A 130 -21.00 -1.15 -14.26
C ILE A 130 -21.36 -2.44 -13.52
N SER A 131 -21.90 -3.46 -14.19
CA SER A 131 -22.21 -4.75 -13.55
C SER A 131 -20.97 -5.40 -12.94
N LEU A 132 -19.84 -5.40 -13.63
CA LEU A 132 -18.60 -5.97 -13.09
C LEU A 132 -18.15 -5.23 -11.82
N TYR A 133 -18.29 -3.91 -11.76
CA TYR A 133 -17.99 -3.14 -10.55
C TYR A 133 -18.98 -3.45 -9.41
N GLU A 134 -20.26 -3.64 -9.70
CA GLU A 134 -21.27 -4.03 -8.72
C GLU A 134 -21.07 -5.45 -8.20
N ASP A 135 -20.61 -6.38 -9.04
CA ASP A 135 -20.30 -7.76 -8.66
C ASP A 135 -19.02 -7.80 -7.80
N LEU A 136 -17.97 -7.10 -8.21
CA LEU A 136 -16.76 -6.91 -7.40
C LEU A 136 -17.10 -6.29 -6.03
N ALA A 137 -17.91 -5.24 -6.00
CA ALA A 137 -18.32 -4.61 -4.74
C ALA A 137 -19.07 -5.58 -3.81
N ARG A 138 -19.85 -6.51 -4.37
CA ARG A 138 -20.55 -7.56 -3.60
C ARG A 138 -19.59 -8.64 -3.10
N GLU A 139 -18.65 -9.08 -3.90
CA GLU A 139 -17.59 -10.03 -3.49
C GLU A 139 -16.73 -9.45 -2.36
N GLU A 140 -16.42 -8.15 -2.43
CA GLU A 140 -15.67 -7.45 -1.40
C GLU A 140 -16.42 -7.37 -0.07
N GLN A 141 -17.74 -7.10 -0.08
CA GLN A 141 -18.59 -7.11 1.13
C GLN A 141 -18.76 -8.50 1.71
N ALA A 142 -18.82 -9.54 0.87
CA ALA A 142 -18.91 -10.93 1.33
C ALA A 142 -17.60 -11.47 1.94
N ALA A 143 -16.46 -10.82 1.64
CA ALA A 143 -15.14 -11.17 2.16
C ALA A 143 -14.77 -10.46 3.48
N GLU A 144 -15.59 -9.52 3.96
CA GLU A 144 -15.47 -9.00 5.32
C GLU A 144 -15.96 -10.07 6.30
N PRO A 145 -15.12 -10.52 7.26
CA PRO A 145 -15.57 -11.46 8.27
C PRO A 145 -16.66 -10.78 9.11
N VAL A 146 -17.81 -11.44 9.20
CA VAL A 146 -18.84 -11.11 10.17
C VAL A 146 -18.26 -11.38 11.57
N ASP A 147 -18.06 -10.32 12.35
CA ASP A 147 -17.72 -10.38 13.78
C ASP A 147 -18.76 -11.19 14.59
#